data_AF-A0A183DG96-F1
#
_entry.id   AF-A0A183DG96-F1
#
_cell.length_a   1.000
_cell.length_b   1.000
_cell.length_c   1.000
_cell.angle_alpha   90.00
_cell.angle_beta   90.00
_cell.angle_gamma   90.00
#
_symmetry.space_group_name_H-M   'P 1'
#
loop_
_entity.id
_entity.type
_entity.pdbx_description
1 polymer ?
#
loop_
_entity_poly.entity_id
_entity_poly.type
_entity_poly.pdbx_seq_one_letter_code
_entity_poly.pdbx_strand_id
1 'polypeptide(L)'
;MDEAAKVAKLHEIFKELSQLRSCILLLDDLEMLIEYWGFGDRYSSRILRTIVLLLRQTARKPSSNRLIVIATVTSKCAKNLDLRDYFTRTIEVPVLTEVAHLMAVIEDSNLFDKQQCQALANRLEKESKK
;
A
#
# COMPACT_ATOMS: atom_id res chain seq x y z
N MET A 1 -13.35 -8.74 -14.15
CA MET A 1 -12.28 -9.38 -14.96
C MET A 1 -12.02 -10.73 -14.35
N ASP A 2 -11.90 -11.77 -15.18
CA ASP A 2 -11.47 -13.09 -14.71
C ASP A 2 -9.97 -13.06 -14.32
N GLU A 3 -9.56 -13.96 -13.43
CA GLU A 3 -8.20 -14.09 -12.88
C GLU A 3 -7.15 -14.18 -14.01
N ALA A 4 -7.46 -14.92 -15.07
CA ALA A 4 -6.60 -15.05 -16.24
C ALA A 4 -6.32 -13.71 -16.95
N ALA A 5 -7.32 -12.83 -17.02
CA ALA A 5 -7.17 -11.51 -17.63
C ALA A 5 -6.26 -10.60 -16.80
N LYS A 6 -6.39 -10.64 -15.47
CA LYS A 6 -5.49 -9.91 -14.55
C LYS A 6 -4.04 -10.39 -14.70
N VAL A 7 -3.84 -11.72 -14.75
CA VAL A 7 -2.51 -12.33 -14.96
C VAL A 7 -1.93 -11.91 -16.32
N ALA A 8 -2.70 -11.96 -17.40
CA ALA A 8 -2.24 -11.53 -18.71
C ALA A 8 -1.82 -10.05 -18.71
N LYS A 9 -2.64 -9.19 -18.09
CA LYS A 9 -2.35 -7.76 -18.01
C LYS A 9 -1.08 -7.46 -17.19
N LEU A 10 -0.84 -8.19 -16.11
CA LEU A 10 0.41 -8.08 -15.34
C LEU A 10 1.64 -8.39 -16.22
N HIS A 11 1.59 -9.46 -17.01
CA HIS A 11 2.70 -9.79 -17.91
C HIS A 11 2.90 -8.73 -19.00
N GLU A 12 1.83 -8.20 -19.56
CA GLU A 12 1.87 -7.10 -20.54
C GLU A 12 2.57 -5.87 -19.96
N ILE A 13 2.12 -5.41 -18.77
CA ILE A 13 2.71 -4.25 -18.08
C ILE A 13 4.20 -4.49 -17.79
N PHE A 14 4.57 -5.64 -17.20
CA PHE A 14 5.98 -5.90 -16.89
C PHE A 14 6.86 -6.03 -18.15
N LYS A 15 6.30 -6.51 -19.26
CA LYS A 15 7.00 -6.54 -20.55
C LYS A 15 7.28 -5.12 -21.05
N GLU A 16 6.31 -4.22 -20.99
CA GLU A 16 6.48 -2.80 -21.35
C GLU A 16 7.51 -2.11 -20.45
N LEU A 17 7.39 -2.26 -19.13
CA LEU A 17 8.33 -1.68 -18.16
C LEU A 17 9.78 -2.14 -18.42
N SER A 18 9.97 -3.38 -18.88
CA SER A 18 11.29 -3.92 -19.17
C SER A 18 12.04 -3.20 -20.31
N GLN A 19 11.31 -2.44 -21.14
CA GLN A 19 11.86 -1.64 -22.25
C GLN A 19 12.19 -0.20 -21.81
N LEU A 20 11.71 0.23 -20.65
CA LEU A 20 11.93 1.59 -20.14
C LEU A 20 13.25 1.70 -19.37
N ARG A 21 13.96 2.82 -19.55
CA ARG A 21 15.23 3.09 -18.83
C ARG A 21 15.01 3.41 -17.35
N SER A 22 13.95 4.13 -17.00
CA SER A 22 13.60 4.47 -15.63
C SER A 22 12.08 4.56 -15.51
N CYS A 23 11.48 3.85 -14.55
CA CYS A 23 10.04 3.87 -14.34
C CYS A 23 9.65 3.54 -12.90
N ILE A 24 8.43 3.92 -12.52
CA ILE A 24 7.81 3.57 -11.24
C ILE A 24 6.53 2.81 -11.54
N LEU A 25 6.36 1.64 -10.93
CA LEU A 25 5.13 0.87 -10.95
C LEU A 25 4.44 1.01 -9.60
N LEU A 26 3.20 1.49 -9.59
CA LEU A 26 2.33 1.51 -8.42
C LEU A 26 1.35 0.35 -8.49
N LEU A 27 1.41 -0.55 -7.50
CA LEU A 27 0.45 -1.62 -7.25
C LEU A 27 -0.42 -1.20 -6.07
N ASP A 28 -1.44 -0.39 -6.36
CA ASP A 28 -2.35 0.08 -5.32
C ASP A 28 -3.38 -1.01 -4.94
N ASP A 29 -3.74 -1.05 -3.67
CA ASP A 29 -4.72 -1.96 -3.07
C ASP A 29 -4.45 -3.42 -3.46
N LEU A 30 -3.26 -3.89 -3.09
CA LEU A 30 -2.75 -5.20 -3.49
C LEU A 30 -3.66 -6.34 -3.00
N GLU A 31 -4.32 -6.18 -1.84
CA GLU A 31 -5.33 -7.09 -1.34
C GLU A 31 -6.52 -7.22 -2.31
N MET A 32 -7.04 -6.12 -2.86
CA MET A 32 -8.11 -6.19 -3.86
C MET A 32 -7.61 -6.80 -5.17
N LEU A 33 -6.37 -6.51 -5.57
CA LEU A 33 -5.77 -7.08 -6.77
C LEU A 33 -5.69 -8.61 -6.69
N ILE A 34 -5.21 -9.15 -5.56
CA ILE A 34 -5.13 -10.60 -5.29
C ILE A 34 -6.44 -11.18 -4.77
N GLU A 35 -7.53 -10.40 -4.74
CA GLU A 35 -8.85 -10.86 -4.29
C GLU A 35 -8.84 -11.42 -2.86
N TYR A 36 -8.02 -10.82 -1.99
CA TYR A 36 -7.91 -11.19 -0.59
C TYR A 36 -9.16 -10.75 0.18
N TRP A 37 -9.89 -11.72 0.74
CA TRP A 37 -11.01 -11.48 1.64
C TRP A 37 -10.64 -11.98 3.04
N GLY A 38 -10.67 -11.08 4.03
CA GLY A 38 -10.20 -11.35 5.40
C GLY A 38 -10.96 -12.44 6.18
N PHE A 39 -12.00 -13.04 5.60
CA PHE A 39 -12.67 -14.25 6.10
C PHE A 39 -12.03 -15.52 5.50
N GLY A 40 -11.19 -16.18 6.30
CA GLY A 40 -10.62 -17.48 5.98
C GLY A 40 -9.44 -17.46 5.00
N ASP A 41 -8.69 -16.35 4.94
CA ASP A 41 -7.49 -16.15 4.11
C ASP A 41 -7.66 -16.62 2.66
N ARG A 42 -8.81 -16.33 2.06
CA ARG A 42 -9.03 -16.59 0.63
C ARG A 42 -8.38 -15.49 -0.19
N TYR A 43 -7.58 -15.89 -1.16
CA TYR A 43 -6.99 -15.01 -2.16
C TYR A 43 -6.70 -15.80 -3.44
N SER A 44 -6.53 -15.09 -4.54
CA SER A 44 -6.00 -15.63 -5.79
C SER A 44 -4.51 -15.93 -5.63
N SER A 45 -4.21 -17.19 -5.34
CA SER A 45 -2.82 -17.66 -5.31
C SER A 45 -2.12 -17.51 -6.66
N ARG A 46 -2.87 -17.57 -7.77
CA ARG A 46 -2.33 -17.41 -9.12
C ARG A 46 -1.85 -15.99 -9.38
N ILE A 47 -2.65 -14.98 -9.02
CA ILE A 47 -2.27 -13.58 -9.18
C ILE A 47 -1.09 -13.27 -8.27
N LEU A 48 -1.16 -13.66 -6.99
CA LEU A 48 -0.06 -13.42 -6.04
C LEU A 48 1.25 -14.05 -6.52
N ARG A 49 1.23 -15.32 -6.93
CA ARG A 49 2.42 -16.01 -7.46
C ARG A 49 2.96 -15.33 -8.72
N THR A 50 2.07 -14.84 -9.60
CA THR A 50 2.46 -14.10 -10.80
C THR A 50 3.20 -12.81 -10.42
N ILE A 51 2.65 -12.02 -9.50
CA ILE A 51 3.29 -10.78 -9.02
C ILE A 51 4.66 -11.10 -8.44
N VAL A 52 4.76 -12.06 -7.52
CA VAL A 52 6.04 -12.45 -6.90
C VAL A 52 7.06 -12.91 -7.94
N LEU A 53 6.65 -13.68 -8.93
CA LEU A 53 7.52 -14.12 -10.02
C LEU A 53 8.06 -12.94 -10.82
N LEU A 54 7.18 -12.01 -11.23
CA LEU A 54 7.54 -10.83 -12.02
C LEU A 54 8.46 -9.88 -11.25
N LEU A 55 8.20 -9.67 -9.95
CA LEU A 55 9.08 -8.89 -9.06
C LEU A 55 10.48 -9.50 -8.99
N ARG A 56 10.57 -10.83 -8.76
CA ARG A 56 11.87 -11.55 -8.69
C ARG A 56 12.61 -11.55 -10.02
N GLN A 57 11.92 -11.75 -11.14
CA GLN A 57 12.52 -11.69 -12.47
C GLN A 57 13.10 -10.31 -12.75
N THR A 58 12.38 -9.24 -12.37
CA THR A 58 12.83 -7.87 -12.60
C THR A 58 14.01 -7.51 -11.71
N ALA A 59 14.00 -7.92 -10.44
CA ALA A 59 15.10 -7.70 -9.51
C ALA A 59 16.42 -8.40 -9.94
N ARG A 60 16.32 -9.53 -10.63
CA ARG A 60 17.49 -10.30 -11.11
C ARG A 60 18.09 -9.78 -12.41
N LYS A 61 17.37 -8.97 -13.19
CA LYS A 61 17.82 -8.54 -14.51
C LYS A 61 18.91 -7.48 -14.35
N PRO A 62 20.16 -7.72 -14.78
CA PRO A 62 21.27 -6.79 -14.60
C PRO A 62 21.23 -5.59 -15.58
N SER A 63 20.04 -5.22 -16.06
CA SER A 63 19.89 -4.17 -17.07
C SER A 63 20.10 -2.78 -16.46
N SER A 64 20.58 -1.84 -17.27
CA SER A 64 20.65 -0.39 -17.01
C SER A 64 19.32 0.29 -16.64
N ASN A 65 18.23 -0.49 -16.50
CA ASN A 65 16.88 -0.03 -16.32
C ASN A 65 16.54 0.05 -14.83
N ARG A 66 16.11 1.22 -14.36
CA ARG A 66 15.74 1.47 -12.97
C ARG A 66 14.23 1.34 -12.82
N LEU A 67 13.76 0.27 -12.17
CA LEU A 67 12.37 0.12 -11.79
C LEU A 67 12.23 0.27 -10.28
N ILE A 68 11.32 1.15 -9.84
CA ILE A 68 10.83 1.18 -8.46
C ILE A 68 9.42 0.61 -8.46
N VAL A 69 9.16 -0.40 -7.65
CA VAL A 69 7.80 -0.89 -7.41
C VAL A 69 7.35 -0.43 -6.04
N ILE A 70 6.22 0.27 -5.99
CA ILE A 70 5.54 0.67 -4.77
C ILE A 70 4.24 -0.11 -4.73
N ALA A 71 3.97 -0.80 -3.63
CA ALA A 71 2.69 -1.45 -3.41
C ALA A 71 2.04 -0.91 -2.14
N THR A 72 0.73 -0.68 -2.16
CA THR A 72 -0.06 -0.38 -0.97
C THR A 72 -0.83 -1.62 -0.57
N VAL A 73 -0.86 -1.88 0.73
CA VAL A 73 -1.54 -3.05 1.28
C VAL A 73 -1.87 -2.82 2.75
N THR A 74 -3.00 -3.36 3.21
CA THR A 74 -3.30 -3.40 4.65
C THR A 74 -2.26 -4.22 5.43
N SER A 75 -1.88 -3.76 6.62
CA SER A 75 -0.91 -4.45 7.48
C SER A 75 -1.34 -5.89 7.83
N LYS A 76 -2.65 -6.17 7.88
CA LYS A 76 -3.19 -7.52 8.10
C LYS A 76 -2.88 -8.45 6.91
N CYS A 77 -3.19 -8.03 5.68
CA CYS A 77 -2.91 -8.81 4.48
C CYS A 77 -1.39 -9.03 4.32
N ALA A 78 -0.59 -7.97 4.51
CA ALA A 78 0.86 -8.05 4.44
C ALA A 78 1.47 -9.07 5.41
N LYS A 79 0.93 -9.16 6.63
CA LYS A 79 1.36 -10.12 7.64
C LYS A 79 0.87 -11.54 7.33
N ASN A 80 -0.38 -11.71 6.92
CA ASN A 80 -0.95 -13.04 6.69
C ASN A 80 -0.35 -13.77 5.48
N LEU A 81 0.14 -13.02 4.48
CA LEU A 81 0.70 -13.58 3.24
C LEU A 81 2.22 -13.38 3.13
N ASP A 82 2.88 -12.98 4.22
CA ASP A 82 4.32 -12.70 4.29
C ASP A 82 4.80 -11.77 3.16
N LEU A 83 3.97 -10.79 2.78
CA LEU A 83 4.25 -9.97 1.60
C LEU A 83 5.52 -9.13 1.75
N ARG A 84 5.88 -8.82 3.00
CA ARG A 84 7.09 -8.05 3.35
C ARG A 84 8.36 -8.70 2.80
N ASP A 85 8.41 -10.02 2.70
CA ASP A 85 9.58 -10.77 2.21
C ASP A 85 9.81 -10.63 0.70
N TYR A 86 8.81 -10.14 -0.05
CA TYR A 86 8.91 -9.93 -1.49
C TYR A 86 9.36 -8.51 -1.88
N PHE A 87 9.46 -7.59 -0.92
CA PHE A 87 9.85 -6.20 -1.16
C PHE A 87 11.15 -5.85 -0.43
N THR A 88 11.94 -4.94 -1.00
CA THR A 88 13.23 -4.53 -0.42
C THR A 88 13.06 -3.72 0.87
N ARG A 89 11.94 -2.99 0.99
CA ARG A 89 11.60 -2.17 2.17
C ARG A 89 10.10 -2.15 2.38
N THR A 90 9.70 -2.02 3.64
CA THR A 90 8.32 -1.79 4.07
C THR A 90 8.27 -0.48 4.85
N ILE A 91 7.24 0.33 4.60
CA ILE A 91 6.96 1.54 5.35
C ILE A 91 5.60 1.34 6.00
N GLU A 92 5.56 1.31 7.33
CA GLU A 92 4.29 1.29 8.06
C GLU A 92 3.70 2.69 8.06
N VAL A 93 2.42 2.79 7.72
CA VAL A 93 1.65 4.04 7.77
C VAL A 93 0.65 3.92 8.93
N PRO A 94 1.00 4.39 10.14
CA PRO A 94 0.14 4.25 11.30
C PRO A 94 -1.07 5.17 11.22
N VAL A 95 -2.18 4.73 11.83
CA VAL A 95 -3.34 5.59 12.10
C VAL A 95 -2.99 6.63 13.17
N LEU A 96 -3.61 7.81 13.09
CA LEU A 96 -3.44 8.86 14.09
C LEU A 96 -4.15 8.43 15.38
N THR A 97 -3.39 8.21 16.44
CA THR A 97 -3.90 7.71 17.73
C THR A 97 -3.82 8.71 18.88
N GLU A 98 -3.03 9.78 18.72
CA GLU A 98 -2.86 10.81 19.74
C GLU A 98 -3.59 12.07 19.34
N VAL A 99 -4.16 12.77 20.34
CA VAL A 99 -4.82 14.06 20.12
C VAL A 99 -3.87 15.06 19.46
N ALA A 100 -2.59 15.06 19.84
CA ALA A 100 -1.57 15.92 19.23
C ALA A 100 -1.42 15.67 17.72
N HIS A 101 -1.39 14.40 17.29
CA HIS A 101 -1.30 14.03 15.88
C HIS A 101 -2.55 14.49 15.09
N LEU A 102 -3.74 14.31 15.68
CA LEU A 102 -4.99 14.77 15.08
C LEU A 102 -5.04 16.30 14.98
N MET A 103 -4.67 17.02 16.04
CA MET A 103 -4.67 18.47 16.06
C MET A 103 -3.68 19.06 15.06
N ALA A 104 -2.50 18.46 14.89
CA ALA A 104 -1.54 18.89 13.86
C ALA A 104 -2.15 18.86 12.45
N VAL A 105 -2.91 17.81 12.11
CA VAL A 105 -3.59 17.71 10.81
C VAL A 105 -4.75 18.70 10.69
N ILE A 106 -5.54 18.88 11.76
CA ILE A 106 -6.66 19.83 11.79
C ILE A 106 -6.16 21.26 11.62
N GLU A 107 -5.09 21.64 12.30
CA GLU A 107 -4.49 22.97 12.19
C GLU A 107 -3.89 23.20 10.79
N ASP A 108 -3.19 22.22 10.23
CA ASP A 108 -2.62 22.31 8.87
C ASP A 108 -3.72 22.40 7.79
N SER A 109 -4.89 21.81 8.02
CA SER A 109 -6.04 21.89 7.10
C SER A 109 -6.58 23.32 6.92
N ASN A 110 -6.29 24.23 7.86
CA ASN A 110 -6.79 25.62 7.87
C ASN A 110 -8.33 25.76 7.73
N LEU A 111 -9.08 24.72 8.10
CA LEU A 111 -10.55 24.69 8.01
C LEU A 111 -11.25 25.34 9.20
N PHE A 112 -10.53 25.53 10.31
CA PHE A 112 -11.07 26.01 11.58
C PHE A 112 -10.29 27.23 12.05
N ASP A 113 -11.00 28.16 12.71
CA ASP A 113 -10.33 29.26 13.39
C ASP A 113 -9.65 28.79 14.69
N LYS A 114 -8.84 29.68 15.28
CA LYS A 114 -8.07 29.37 16.49
C LYS A 114 -8.95 28.98 17.69
N GLN A 115 -10.15 29.58 17.82
CA GLN A 115 -11.05 29.27 18.93
C GLN A 115 -11.68 27.89 18.73
N GLN A 116 -12.05 27.56 17.51
CA GLN A 116 -12.59 26.25 17.12
C GLN A 116 -11.55 25.13 17.31
N CYS A 117 -10.30 25.33 16.88
CA CYS A 117 -9.21 24.37 17.13
C CYS A 117 -9.00 24.12 18.62
N GLN A 118 -8.98 25.17 19.43
CA GLN A 118 -8.80 25.03 20.88
C GLN A 118 -9.99 24.34 21.56
N ALA A 119 -11.21 24.60 21.09
CA ALA A 119 -12.40 23.89 21.57
C ALA A 119 -12.36 22.39 21.20
N LEU A 120 -11.92 22.05 19.98
CA LEU A 120 -11.75 20.68 19.51
C LEU A 120 -10.68 19.93 20.33
N ALA A 121 -9.51 20.52 20.53
CA ALA A 121 -8.44 19.92 21.33
C ALA A 121 -8.92 19.55 22.74
N ASN A 122 -9.58 20.50 23.43
CA ASN A 122 -10.12 20.27 24.77
C ASN A 122 -11.19 19.16 24.81
N ARG A 123 -11.98 19.00 23.75
CA ARG A 123 -12.99 17.92 23.66
C ARG A 123 -12.32 16.57 23.44
N LEU A 124 -11.39 16.49 22.50
CA LEU A 124 -10.65 15.26 22.19
C LEU A 124 -9.84 14.75 23.39
N GLU A 125 -9.19 15.65 24.15
CA GLU A 125 -8.47 15.28 25.37
C GLU A 125 -9.37 14.72 26.47
N LYS A 126 -10.60 15.24 26.60
CA LYS A 126 -11.58 14.72 27.58
C LYS A 126 -12.08 13.34 27.20
N GLU A 127 -12.29 13.09 25.91
CA GLU A 127 -12.72 11.79 25.40
C GLU A 127 -11.61 10.74 25.48
N SER A 128 -10.35 11.13 25.24
CA SER A 128 -9.19 10.24 25.35
C SER A 128 -8.89 9.74 26.76
N LYS A 129 -9.43 10.39 27.81
CA LYS A 129 -9.24 10.03 29.23
C LYS A 129 -10.37 9.16 29.80
N LYS A 130 -11.40 8.85 29.02
CA LYS A 130 -12.47 7.91 29.37
C LYS A 130 -12.12 6.51 28.89
#